data_AF-A0A941ZJU4-F1
#
_entry.id   AF-A0A941ZJU4-F1
#
_cell.length_a   1.000
_cell.length_b   1.000
_cell.length_c   1.000
_cell.angle_alpha   90.00
_cell.angle_beta   90.00
_cell.angle_gamma   90.00
#
_symmetry.space_group_name_H-M   'P 1'
#
loop_
_entity.id
_entity.type
_entity.pdbx_description
1 polymer ?
#
loop_
_entity_poly.entity_id
_entity_poly.type
_entity_poly.pdbx_seq_one_letter_code
_entity_poly.pdbx_strand_id
1 'polypeptide(L)'
;QVANYKSGIVVIHAASGAVAVKLMQLGPSLRDEFCKRGCEVTEVTAKVQPLRAREGPVTAAAVRELPAAGAGKVSDLARQLPFDSPLRQALQRLLDHARHGR
;
A
#
# COMPACT_ATOMS: atom_id res chain seq x y z
N GLN A 1 5.09 17.43 -10.55
CA GLN A 1 3.68 17.07 -10.28
C GLN A 1 3.14 16.45 -11.56
N VAL A 2 2.59 15.24 -11.53
CA VAL A 2 1.94 14.62 -12.70
C VAL A 2 0.44 14.58 -12.39
N ALA A 3 -0.37 15.22 -13.23
CA ALA A 3 -1.83 15.16 -13.14
C ALA A 3 -2.35 14.19 -14.20
N ASN A 4 -3.38 13.42 -13.87
CA ASN A 4 -4.07 12.56 -14.83
C ASN A 4 -5.48 13.07 -15.06
N TYR A 5 -5.94 13.06 -16.31
CA TYR A 5 -7.30 13.40 -16.69
C TYR A 5 -7.94 12.21 -17.41
N LYS A 6 -9.03 11.68 -16.84
CA LYS A 6 -9.79 10.58 -17.45
C LYS A 6 -11.26 10.76 -17.13
N SER A 7 -12.11 10.73 -18.16
CA SER A 7 -13.58 10.79 -18.02
C SER A 7 -14.09 11.95 -17.16
N GLY A 8 -13.54 13.16 -17.32
CA GLY A 8 -13.96 14.33 -16.55
C GLY A 8 -13.35 14.45 -15.15
N ILE A 9 -12.49 13.52 -14.73
CA ILE A 9 -11.85 13.53 -13.41
C ILE A 9 -10.39 13.96 -13.53
N VAL A 10 -10.01 15.00 -12.79
CA VAL A 10 -8.61 15.43 -12.65
C VAL A 10 -8.03 14.91 -11.35
N VAL A 11 -6.99 14.09 -11.44
CA VAL A 11 -6.25 13.59 -10.27
C VAL A 11 -4.96 14.36 -10.11
N ILE A 12 -4.83 15.09 -9.01
CA ILE A 12 -3.64 15.88 -8.67
C ILE A 12 -2.82 15.15 -7.61
N HIS A 13 -1.56 14.86 -7.91
CA HIS A 13 -0.64 14.32 -6.90
C HIS A 13 -0.15 15.43 -5.96
N ALA A 14 -0.32 15.23 -4.66
CA ALA A 14 0.10 16.13 -3.61
C ALA A 14 1.30 15.57 -2.84
N ALA A 15 2.23 16.46 -2.47
CA ALA A 15 3.43 16.09 -1.71
C ALA A 15 3.14 15.76 -0.24
N SER A 16 1.99 16.19 0.30
CA SER A 16 1.60 15.94 1.69
C SER A 16 0.08 15.99 1.86
N GLY A 17 -0.41 15.45 2.98
CA GLY A 17 -1.82 15.50 3.36
C GLY A 17 -2.35 16.93 3.46
N ALA A 18 -1.59 17.85 4.04
CA ALA A 18 -1.98 19.26 4.13
C ALA A 18 -2.15 19.91 2.75
N VAL A 19 -1.25 19.61 1.80
CA VAL A 19 -1.37 20.09 0.42
C VAL A 19 -2.57 19.47 -0.29
N ALA A 20 -2.84 18.18 -0.07
CA ALA A 20 -4.02 17.51 -0.62
C ALA A 20 -5.32 18.13 -0.09
N VAL A 21 -5.41 18.38 1.21
CA VAL A 21 -6.59 19.03 1.83
C VAL A 21 -6.80 20.42 1.25
N LYS A 22 -5.73 21.22 1.11
CA LYS A 22 -5.83 22.54 0.51
C LYS A 22 -6.28 22.49 -0.96
N LEU A 23 -5.82 21.51 -1.74
CA LEU A 23 -6.27 21.30 -3.12
C LEU A 23 -7.75 20.91 -3.18
N MET A 24 -8.22 20.06 -2.26
CA MET A 24 -9.64 19.70 -2.17
C MET A 24 -10.52 20.88 -1.76
N GLN A 25 -10.07 21.72 -0.82
CA GLN A 25 -10.76 22.96 -0.44
C GLN A 25 -10.92 23.91 -1.64
N LEU A 26 -9.92 23.97 -2.52
CA LEU A 26 -9.95 24.76 -3.75
C LEU A 26 -10.63 24.04 -4.93
N GLY A 27 -11.07 22.79 -4.75
CA GLY A 27 -11.61 21.91 -5.79
C GLY A 27 -12.69 22.56 -6.66
N PRO A 28 -13.71 23.23 -6.08
CA PRO A 28 -14.74 23.91 -6.87
C PRO A 28 -14.20 25.01 -7.78
N SER A 29 -13.31 25.87 -7.27
CA SER A 29 -12.70 26.95 -8.07
C SER A 29 -11.77 26.41 -9.14
N LEU A 30 -11.04 25.33 -8.86
CA LEU A 30 -10.19 24.64 -9.83
C LEU A 30 -11.02 24.03 -10.95
N ARG A 31 -12.14 23.38 -10.62
CA ARG A 31 -13.07 22.83 -11.60
C ARG A 31 -13.60 23.93 -12.54
N ASP A 32 -14.05 25.05 -11.98
CA ASP A 32 -14.56 26.17 -12.77
C ASP A 32 -13.48 26.75 -13.69
N GLU A 33 -12.23 26.80 -13.23
CA GLU A 33 -11.09 27.24 -14.05
C GLU A 33 -10.76 26.25 -15.17
N PHE A 34 -10.80 24.94 -14.90
CA PHE A 34 -10.62 23.92 -15.93
C PHE A 34 -11.72 23.98 -17.00
N CYS A 35 -12.98 24.14 -16.59
CA CYS A 35 -14.10 24.30 -17.52
C CYS A 35 -13.96 25.57 -18.38
N LYS A 36 -13.54 26.70 -17.80
CA LYS A 36 -13.26 27.94 -18.55
C LYS A 36 -12.15 27.78 -19.58
N ARG A 37 -11.20 26.88 -19.35
CA ARG A 37 -10.11 26.55 -20.27
C ARG A 37 -10.48 25.44 -21.27
N GLY A 38 -11.73 24.99 -21.30
CA GLY A 38 -12.24 23.99 -22.25
C GLY A 38 -12.05 22.54 -21.81
N CYS A 39 -11.63 22.29 -20.57
CA CYS A 39 -11.60 20.95 -19.99
C CYS A 39 -12.90 20.71 -19.22
N GLU A 40 -13.77 19.82 -19.72
CA GLU A 40 -15.00 19.43 -19.02
C GLU A 40 -14.66 18.58 -17.79
N VAL A 41 -14.37 19.24 -16.67
CA VAL A 41 -14.02 18.59 -15.41
C VAL A 41 -15.26 18.52 -14.53
N THR A 42 -15.67 17.30 -14.19
CA THR A 42 -16.77 17.02 -13.27
C THR A 42 -16.26 16.93 -11.82
N GLU A 43 -15.03 16.46 -11.64
CA GLU A 43 -14.45 16.19 -10.32
C GLU A 43 -12.93 16.47 -10.27
N VAL A 44 -12.48 17.02 -9.14
CA VAL A 44 -11.05 17.23 -8.84
C VAL A 44 -10.71 16.46 -7.57
N THR A 45 -9.79 15.50 -7.68
CA THR A 45 -9.36 14.65 -6.56
C THR A 45 -7.87 14.82 -6.32
N ALA A 46 -7.45 14.92 -5.05
CA ALA A 46 -6.04 14.95 -4.67
C ALA A 46 -5.60 13.59 -4.11
N LYS A 47 -4.50 13.04 -4.63
CA LYS A 47 -3.86 11.82 -4.08
C LYS A 47 -2.51 12.18 -3.48
N VAL A 48 -2.33 11.87 -2.20
CA VAL A 48 -1.02 11.96 -1.55
C VAL A 48 -0.21 10.75 -1.98
N GLN A 49 0.85 10.98 -2.75
CA GLN A 49 1.92 9.98 -2.83
C GLN A 49 2.90 10.37 -1.71
N PRO A 50 3.01 9.59 -0.62
CA PRO A 50 4.15 9.77 0.28
C PRO A 50 5.39 9.70 -0.59
N LEU A 51 6.26 10.73 -0.45
CA LEU A 51 7.49 10.91 -1.21
C LEU A 51 8.04 9.53 -1.54
N ARG A 52 8.05 9.18 -2.84
CA ARG A 52 8.58 7.91 -3.29
C ARG A 52 9.88 7.70 -2.53
N ALA A 53 9.91 6.72 -1.62
CA ALA A 53 11.17 6.15 -1.21
C ALA A 53 11.86 5.88 -2.54
N ARG A 54 12.93 6.64 -2.79
CA ARG A 54 13.73 6.58 -4.01
C ARG A 54 13.72 5.14 -4.46
N GLU A 55 13.14 4.86 -5.62
CA GLU A 55 13.23 3.56 -6.28
C GLU A 55 14.72 3.42 -6.69
N GLY A 56 15.59 3.26 -5.69
CA GLY A 56 16.86 2.60 -5.87
C GLY A 56 16.58 1.18 -6.32
N PRO A 57 17.58 0.48 -6.89
CA PRO A 57 17.41 -0.92 -7.26
C PRO A 57 16.73 -1.64 -6.11
N VAL A 58 15.61 -2.30 -6.40
CA VAL A 58 14.90 -3.16 -5.46
C VAL A 58 15.94 -4.17 -5.01
N THR A 59 16.60 -3.91 -3.89
CA THR A 59 17.39 -4.93 -3.22
C THR A 59 16.37 -6.01 -2.94
N ALA A 60 16.51 -7.16 -3.62
CA ALA A 60 15.64 -8.31 -3.43
C ALA A 60 15.36 -8.40 -1.94
N ALA A 61 14.07 -8.34 -1.58
CA ALA A 61 13.65 -8.34 -0.19
C ALA A 61 14.44 -9.46 0.49
N ALA A 62 15.30 -9.11 1.44
CA ALA A 62 16.10 -10.10 2.15
C ALA A 62 15.09 -11.15 2.63
N VAL A 63 15.20 -12.37 2.10
CA VAL A 63 14.35 -13.48 2.54
C VAL A 63 14.60 -13.56 4.03
N ARG A 64 13.63 -13.09 4.83
CA ARG A 64 13.70 -13.19 6.27
C ARG A 64 13.44 -14.65 6.58
N GLU A 65 14.50 -15.45 6.46
CA GLU A 65 14.48 -16.84 6.86
C GLU A 65 14.14 -16.87 8.35
N LEU A 66 13.16 -17.71 8.71
CA LEU A 66 12.87 -17.96 10.10
C LEU A 66 14.10 -18.69 10.67
N PRO A 67 14.84 -18.12 11.64
CA PRO A 67 16.00 -18.80 12.20
C PRO A 67 15.57 -20.14 12.80
N ALA A 68 16.38 -21.19 12.64
CA ALA A 68 16.02 -22.56 13.02
C ALA A 68 15.50 -22.69 14.47
N ALA A 69 16.07 -21.90 15.39
CA ALA A 69 15.62 -21.82 16.79
C ALA A 69 14.19 -21.23 16.93
N GLY A 70 13.79 -20.30 16.08
CA GLY A 70 12.44 -19.75 16.02
C GLY A 70 11.45 -20.75 15.43
N ALA A 71 11.83 -21.48 14.38
CA ALA A 71 11.01 -22.54 13.78
C ALA A 71 10.66 -23.65 14.79
N GLY A 72 11.63 -24.04 15.63
CA GLY A 72 11.42 -25.02 16.70
C GLY A 72 10.33 -24.58 17.69
N LYS A 73 10.45 -23.35 18.22
CA LYS A 73 9.47 -22.80 19.18
C LYS A 73 8.06 -22.67 18.59
N VAL A 74 7.95 -22.29 17.32
CA VAL A 74 6.66 -22.21 16.62
C VAL A 74 6.06 -23.60 16.41
N SER A 75 6.88 -24.61 16.12
CA SER A 75 6.43 -26.02 16.03
C SER A 75 5.97 -26.58 17.38
N ASP A 76 6.69 -26.28 18.46
CA ASP A 76 6.30 -26.68 19.82
C ASP A 76 4.96 -26.05 20.22
N LEU A 77 4.77 -24.76 19.95
CA LEU A 77 3.51 -24.06 20.19
C LEU A 77 2.35 -24.67 19.38
N ALA A 78 2.57 -24.95 18.10
CA ALA A 78 1.55 -25.57 17.26
C ALA A 78 1.12 -26.96 17.76
N ARG A 79 2.03 -27.71 18.40
CA ARG A 79 1.73 -29.02 19.02
C ARG A 79 0.90 -28.94 20.29
N GLN A 80 0.96 -27.81 21.01
CA GLN A 80 0.16 -27.59 22.23
C GLN A 80 -1.26 -27.11 21.94
N LEU A 81 -1.57 -26.75 20.68
CA LEU A 81 -2.90 -26.30 20.27
C LEU A 81 -3.79 -27.48 19.86
N PRO A 82 -5.11 -27.40 20.13
CA PRO A 82 -6.09 -28.37 19.63
C PRO A 82 -5.99 -28.57 18.12
N PHE A 83 -6.27 -29.80 17.65
CA PHE A 83 -6.12 -30.18 16.25
C PHE A 83 -6.94 -29.30 15.29
N ASP A 84 -8.16 -28.95 15.71
CA ASP A 84 -9.09 -28.14 14.90
C ASP A 84 -8.91 -26.62 15.09
N SER A 85 -7.83 -26.17 15.72
CA SER A 85 -7.58 -24.74 15.94
C SER A 85 -7.17 -24.03 14.64
N PRO A 86 -7.86 -22.96 14.23
CA PRO A 86 -7.44 -22.13 13.08
C PRO A 86 -6.03 -21.55 13.26
N LEU A 87 -5.64 -21.27 14.51
CA LEU A 87 -4.30 -20.77 14.83
C LEU A 87 -3.23 -21.84 14.56
N ARG A 88 -3.49 -23.10 14.93
CA ARG A 88 -2.59 -24.21 14.62
C ARG A 88 -2.34 -24.35 13.12
N GLN A 89 -3.40 -24.27 12.32
CA GLN A 89 -3.31 -24.32 10.86
C GLN A 89 -2.52 -23.14 10.28
N ALA A 90 -2.69 -21.93 10.83
CA ALA A 90 -1.91 -20.77 10.42
C ALA A 90 -0.41 -20.93 10.74
N LEU A 91 -0.06 -21.46 11.92
CA LEU A 91 1.33 -21.72 12.32
C LEU A 91 1.99 -22.81 11.47
N GLN A 92 1.25 -23.86 11.11
CA GLN A 92 1.75 -24.91 10.20
C GLN A 92 2.04 -24.36 8.81
N ARG A 93 1.14 -23.56 8.23
CA ARG A 93 1.37 -22.89 6.93
C ARG A 93 2.60 -21.99 6.98
N LEU A 94 2.80 -21.24 8.07
CA LEU A 94 3.98 -20.40 8.25
C LEU A 94 5.27 -21.24 8.25
N LEU A 95 5.28 -22.38 8.96
CA LEU A 95 6.42 -23.30 8.99
C LEU A 95 6.70 -23.93 7.63
N ASP A 96 5.67 -24.26 6.84
CA ASP A 96 5.85 -24.77 5.49
C ASP A 96 6.48 -23.72 4.57
N HIS A 97 5.99 -22.47 4.59
CA HIS A 97 6.59 -21.39 3.78
C HIS A 97 8.04 -21.12 4.14
N ALA A 98 8.39 -21.20 5.43
CA ALA A 98 9.76 -21.02 5.90
C ALA A 98 10.71 -22.14 5.42
N ARG A 99 10.19 -23.33 5.07
CA ARG A 99 10.98 -24.46 4.55
C ARG A 99 11.16 -24.41 3.03
N HIS A 100 10.22 -23.79 2.30
CA HIS A 100 10.23 -23.68 0.84
C HIS A 100 10.99 -22.46 0.32
N GLY A 101 11.31 -21.48 1.18
CA GLY A 101 12.11 -20.31 0.81
C GLY A 101 13.62 -20.54 0.77
N ARG A 102 14.07 -21.79 0.57
CA ARG A 102 15.48 -22.22 0.58
C ARG A 102 15.99 -22.52 -0.83
#